data_AF-A0A2T0B303-F1
#
_entry.id   AF-A0A2T0B303-F1
#
_cell.length_a   1.000
_cell.length_b   1.000
_cell.length_c   1.000
_cell.angle_alpha   90.00
_cell.angle_beta   90.00
_cell.angle_gamma   90.00
#
_symmetry.space_group_name_H-M   'P 1'
#
loop_
_entity.id
_entity.type
_entity.pdbx_description
1 polymer ?
#
loop_
_entity_poly.entity_id
_entity_poly.type
_entity_poly.pdbx_seq_one_letter_code
_entity_poly.pdbx_strand_id
1 'polypeptide(L)'
;MRNMTNYQLNSALESKRSKRRRKRTIRMVLFTSVIFLTFFIGIKNIINKRNALAKNKISTTYAVSKEDVQNNKNNQESKMDKNINDNLNNDKNNSNNINNQAKDNKNSNNGIVMTVNEIWNKEDKRKIAFLTFDDGPSPYTPKILDILEKYNIKATFFVLGTSAKNYPEYLKREVVLGNSIGNHTYSHRIKYYGNYTPDAFVDDVRKCDYAIKEVLGQDFKTNLVRFPGGSFNHKSYKNALQEAGFKSIDWNVENGDARRLNVPKEELINNVKNDAEKHNKIVILMHDSATKETTVEALPDIIEYLKSQGFEFGIVSQNN
;
A
#
# COMPACT_ATOMS: atom_id res chain seq x y z
N MET A 1 -51.52 22.28 59.86
CA MET A 1 -50.56 21.81 58.83
C MET A 1 -50.33 20.32 59.03
N ARG A 2 -50.71 19.45 58.07
CA ARG A 2 -50.50 18.00 58.20
C ARG A 2 -49.05 17.66 57.85
N ASN A 3 -48.30 17.11 58.80
CA ASN A 3 -46.94 16.63 58.60
C ASN A 3 -46.98 15.37 57.73
N MET A 4 -46.35 15.42 56.56
CA MET A 4 -46.14 14.23 55.71
C MET A 4 -45.20 13.27 56.43
N THR A 5 -45.50 11.97 56.35
CA THR A 5 -44.60 10.93 56.85
C THR A 5 -43.34 10.84 55.98
N ASN A 6 -42.22 10.38 56.55
CA ASN A 6 -40.95 10.19 55.81
C ASN A 6 -41.11 9.33 54.54
N TYR A 7 -42.05 8.37 54.55
CA TYR A 7 -42.39 7.54 53.40
C TYR A 7 -43.03 8.36 52.26
N GLN A 8 -44.00 9.22 52.58
CA GLN A 8 -44.67 10.08 51.60
C GLN A 8 -43.70 11.09 50.98
N LEU A 9 -42.76 11.61 51.77
CA LEU A 9 -41.72 12.53 51.29
C LEU A 9 -40.77 11.82 50.32
N ASN A 10 -40.29 10.63 50.67
CA ASN A 10 -39.39 9.85 49.81
C ASN A 10 -40.07 9.43 48.50
N SER A 11 -41.33 8.97 48.54
CA SER A 11 -42.09 8.64 47.34
C SER A 11 -42.28 9.86 46.41
N ALA A 12 -42.59 11.03 46.97
CA ALA A 12 -42.73 12.26 46.20
C ALA A 12 -41.39 12.72 45.59
N LEU A 13 -40.28 12.54 46.29
CA LEU A 13 -38.93 12.85 45.80
C LEU A 13 -38.50 11.90 44.67
N GLU A 14 -38.77 10.61 44.79
CA GLU A 14 -38.50 9.63 43.75
C GLU A 14 -39.33 9.88 42.49
N SER A 15 -40.62 10.20 42.64
CA SER A 15 -41.48 10.60 41.52
C SER A 15 -40.93 11.83 40.78
N LYS A 16 -40.47 12.85 41.53
CA LYS A 16 -39.82 14.04 40.93
C LYS A 16 -38.50 13.69 40.24
N ARG A 17 -37.66 12.81 40.81
CA ARG A 17 -36.40 12.35 40.21
C ARG A 17 -36.63 11.55 38.94
N SER A 18 -37.62 10.64 38.92
CA SER A 18 -38.01 9.86 37.75
C SER A 18 -38.49 10.74 36.60
N LYS A 19 -39.37 11.72 36.88
CA LYS A 19 -39.82 12.71 35.88
C LYS A 19 -38.65 13.53 35.30
N ARG A 20 -37.68 13.93 36.12
CA ARG A 20 -36.46 14.62 35.66
C ARG A 20 -35.58 13.74 34.79
N ARG A 21 -35.36 12.47 35.17
CA ARG A 21 -34.61 11.49 34.36
C ARG A 21 -35.27 11.28 33.00
N ARG A 22 -36.60 11.05 32.96
CA ARG A 22 -37.35 10.89 31.71
C ARG A 22 -37.22 12.12 30.78
N LYS A 23 -37.34 13.33 31.32
CA LYS A 23 -37.12 14.57 30.52
C LYS A 23 -35.69 14.68 29.99
N ARG A 24 -34.69 14.28 30.77
CA ARG A 24 -33.28 14.27 30.35
C ARG A 24 -33.03 13.23 29.26
N THR A 25 -33.59 12.02 29.39
CA THR A 25 -33.49 10.97 28.38
C THR A 25 -34.15 11.40 27.07
N ILE A 26 -35.36 11.99 27.11
CA ILE A 26 -36.03 12.50 25.91
C ILE A 26 -35.20 13.58 25.22
N ARG A 27 -34.61 14.52 25.98
CA ARG A 27 -33.71 15.54 25.42
C ARG A 27 -32.45 14.94 24.79
N MET A 28 -31.85 13.92 25.41
CA MET A 28 -30.69 13.23 24.84
C MET A 28 -31.05 12.49 23.55
N VAL A 29 -32.19 11.77 23.52
CA VAL A 29 -32.66 11.09 22.30
C VAL A 29 -32.88 12.11 21.19
N LEU A 30 -33.63 13.19 21.43
CA LEU A 30 -33.87 14.24 20.43
C LEU A 30 -32.56 14.87 19.92
N PHE A 31 -31.60 15.14 20.81
CA PHE A 31 -30.30 15.69 20.43
C PHE A 31 -29.50 14.71 19.55
N THR A 32 -29.48 13.41 19.92
CA THR A 32 -28.83 12.38 19.09
C THR A 32 -29.52 12.22 17.73
N SER A 33 -30.86 12.26 17.67
CA SER A 33 -31.61 12.18 16.42
C SER A 33 -31.29 13.33 15.46
N VAL A 34 -31.10 14.55 15.98
CA VAL A 34 -30.69 15.71 15.17
C VAL A 34 -29.27 15.53 14.62
N ILE A 35 -28.33 15.02 15.42
CA ILE A 35 -26.96 14.73 14.96
C ILE A 35 -26.94 13.66 13.86
N PHE A 36 -27.74 12.59 14.01
CA PHE A 36 -27.84 11.58 12.97
C PHE A 36 -28.45 12.17 11.69
N LEU A 37 -29.48 13.00 11.79
CA LEU A 37 -30.10 13.63 10.62
C LEU A 37 -29.12 14.55 9.87
N THR A 38 -28.35 15.38 10.58
CA THR A 38 -27.34 16.25 9.95
C THR A 38 -26.18 15.44 9.35
N PHE A 39 -25.79 14.35 9.99
CA PHE A 39 -24.79 13.41 9.47
C PHE A 39 -25.25 12.73 8.17
N PHE A 40 -26.51 12.26 8.11
CA PHE A 40 -27.09 11.67 6.89
C PHE A 40 -27.19 12.69 5.74
N ILE A 41 -27.58 13.93 6.02
CA ILE A 41 -27.60 15.01 5.02
C ILE A 41 -26.18 15.29 4.51
N GLY A 42 -25.18 15.33 5.40
CA GLY A 42 -23.78 15.50 5.06
C GLY A 42 -23.25 14.39 4.13
N ILE A 43 -23.54 13.12 4.46
CA ILE A 43 -23.18 11.97 3.63
C ILE A 43 -23.83 12.07 2.24
N LYS A 44 -25.12 12.40 2.16
CA LYS A 44 -25.84 12.54 0.89
C LYS A 44 -25.23 13.64 0.01
N ASN A 45 -24.83 14.76 0.61
CA ASN A 45 -24.16 15.85 -0.11
C ASN A 45 -22.76 15.44 -0.61
N ILE A 46 -21.99 14.68 0.18
CA ILE A 46 -20.69 14.14 -0.23
C ILE A 46 -20.85 13.17 -1.41
N ILE A 47 -21.83 12.26 -1.35
CA ILE A 47 -22.11 11.32 -2.44
C ILE A 47 -22.53 12.07 -3.71
N ASN A 48 -23.42 13.06 -3.60
CA ASN A 48 -23.83 13.86 -4.75
C ASN A 48 -22.66 14.64 -5.38
N LYS A 49 -21.76 15.21 -4.55
CA LYS A 49 -20.56 15.90 -5.03
C LYS A 49 -19.59 14.94 -5.72
N ARG A 50 -19.40 13.73 -5.18
CA ARG A 50 -18.59 12.67 -5.83
C ARG A 50 -19.20 12.24 -7.17
N ASN A 51 -20.51 12.06 -7.25
CA ASN A 51 -21.20 11.71 -8.49
C ASN A 51 -21.11 12.81 -9.56
N ALA A 52 -21.18 14.09 -9.15
CA ALA A 52 -20.98 15.22 -10.05
C ALA A 52 -19.54 15.29 -10.57
N LEU A 53 -18.54 15.09 -9.69
CA LEU A 53 -17.13 15.03 -10.07
C LEU A 53 -16.82 13.85 -10.99
N ALA A 54 -17.41 12.67 -10.74
CA ALA A 54 -17.27 11.51 -11.59
C ALA A 54 -17.85 11.75 -13.00
N LYS A 55 -19.05 12.34 -13.11
CA LYS A 55 -19.64 12.71 -14.41
C LYS A 55 -18.78 13.71 -15.19
N ASN A 56 -18.22 14.72 -14.51
CA ASN A 56 -17.35 15.70 -15.16
C ASN A 56 -16.01 15.10 -15.60
N LYS A 57 -15.38 14.23 -14.78
CA LYS A 57 -14.12 13.55 -15.11
C LYS A 57 -14.30 12.57 -16.28
N ILE A 58 -15.42 11.85 -16.32
CA ILE A 58 -15.80 10.98 -17.43
C ILE A 58 -15.94 11.81 -18.72
N SER A 59 -16.69 12.92 -18.70
CA SER A 59 -16.87 13.80 -19.87
C SER A 59 -15.53 14.34 -20.43
N THR A 60 -14.59 14.72 -19.54
CA THR A 60 -13.26 15.21 -19.95
C THR A 60 -12.37 14.09 -20.49
N THR A 61 -12.38 12.89 -19.90
CA THR A 61 -11.60 11.75 -20.42
C THR A 61 -12.08 11.28 -21.80
N TYR A 62 -13.40 11.29 -22.07
CA TYR A 62 -13.94 10.95 -23.39
C TYR A 62 -13.64 12.02 -24.45
N ALA A 63 -13.57 13.30 -24.07
CA ALA A 63 -13.19 14.38 -24.99
C ALA A 63 -11.71 14.32 -25.41
N VAL A 64 -10.80 14.07 -24.46
CA VAL A 64 -9.35 13.93 -24.74
C VAL A 64 -9.06 12.71 -25.62
N SER A 65 -9.75 11.59 -25.40
CA SER A 65 -9.55 10.36 -26.19
C SER A 65 -9.94 10.49 -27.68
N LYS A 66 -10.76 11.48 -28.06
CA LYS A 66 -11.15 11.69 -29.47
C LYS A 66 -10.17 12.56 -30.24
N GLU A 67 -9.44 13.45 -29.58
CA GLU A 67 -8.41 14.29 -30.23
C GLU A 67 -7.12 13.49 -30.50
N ASP A 68 -6.76 12.55 -29.62
CA ASP A 68 -5.55 11.72 -29.79
C ASP A 68 -5.68 10.62 -30.86
N VAL A 69 -6.91 10.14 -31.10
CA VAL A 69 -7.18 9.08 -32.12
C VAL A 69 -7.22 9.64 -33.54
N GLN A 70 -7.54 10.92 -33.72
CA GLN A 70 -7.55 11.57 -35.04
C GLN A 70 -6.13 11.90 -35.52
N ASN A 71 -5.20 12.22 -34.61
CA ASN A 71 -3.82 12.59 -34.96
C ASN A 71 -2.89 11.40 -35.28
N ASN A 72 -3.22 10.19 -34.81
CA ASN A 72 -2.38 9.00 -35.04
C ASN A 72 -2.71 8.21 -36.33
N LYS A 73 -3.80 8.55 -37.04
CA LYS A 73 -4.17 7.88 -38.31
C LYS A 73 -3.47 8.44 -39.55
N ASN A 74 -2.87 9.64 -39.48
CA ASN A 74 -2.28 10.30 -40.65
C ASN A 74 -0.77 10.05 -40.84
N ASN A 75 -0.11 9.30 -39.94
CA ASN A 75 1.36 9.13 -39.95
C ASN A 75 1.86 7.69 -40.20
N GLN A 76 1.00 6.74 -40.57
CA GLN A 76 1.39 5.34 -40.85
C GLN A 76 1.19 4.87 -42.31
N GLU A 77 0.72 5.72 -43.23
CA GLU A 77 0.55 5.33 -44.65
C GLU A 77 1.72 5.71 -45.58
N SER A 78 2.86 6.17 -45.07
CA SER A 78 4.04 6.45 -45.89
C SER A 78 5.31 5.85 -45.28
N LYS A 79 5.56 4.54 -45.51
CA LYS A 79 6.87 3.85 -45.49
C LYS A 79 6.67 2.33 -45.46
N MET A 80 6.02 1.78 -46.47
CA MET A 80 6.08 0.34 -46.73
C MET A 80 6.02 0.10 -48.23
N ASP A 81 7.10 0.45 -48.91
CA ASP A 81 7.43 -0.03 -50.25
C ASP A 81 8.89 0.34 -50.55
N LYS A 82 9.80 -0.63 -50.32
CA LYS A 82 11.00 -0.89 -51.13
C LYS A 82 11.94 -1.89 -50.44
N ASN A 83 12.32 -2.89 -51.24
CA ASN A 83 13.45 -3.81 -51.14
C ASN A 83 13.19 -5.19 -50.50
N ILE A 84 12.58 -6.03 -51.33
CA ILE A 84 12.80 -7.48 -51.41
C ILE A 84 13.96 -7.73 -52.39
N ASN A 85 14.78 -8.76 -52.09
CA ASN A 85 15.91 -9.36 -52.83
C ASN A 85 17.32 -8.80 -52.52
N ASP A 86 18.10 -9.54 -51.73
CA ASP A 86 19.13 -10.42 -52.31
C ASP A 86 19.80 -11.35 -51.28
N ASN A 87 19.96 -12.60 -51.71
CA ASN A 87 20.89 -13.67 -51.32
C ASN A 87 20.73 -14.46 -50.01
N LEU A 88 20.11 -15.63 -50.20
CA LEU A 88 20.38 -16.90 -49.54
C LEU A 88 21.76 -17.47 -49.93
N ASN A 89 22.30 -18.32 -49.04
CA ASN A 89 23.50 -19.18 -49.12
C ASN A 89 24.81 -18.58 -48.58
N ASN A 90 25.18 -18.95 -47.35
CA ASN A 90 26.26 -19.94 -47.15
C ASN A 90 26.38 -20.40 -45.69
N ASP A 91 26.33 -21.72 -45.57
CA ASP A 91 27.13 -22.60 -44.71
C ASP A 91 27.03 -22.59 -43.18
N LYS A 92 26.43 -23.69 -42.73
CA LYS A 92 26.71 -24.43 -41.49
C LYS A 92 28.23 -24.59 -41.30
N ASN A 93 28.75 -24.14 -40.15
CA ASN A 93 29.77 -24.80 -39.32
C ASN A 93 30.38 -23.77 -38.35
N ASN A 94 29.98 -23.79 -37.08
CA ASN A 94 30.94 -23.97 -35.97
C ASN A 94 30.21 -23.97 -34.63
N SER A 95 30.12 -25.14 -34.02
CA SER A 95 30.01 -25.25 -32.57
C SER A 95 31.42 -25.13 -32.00
N ASN A 96 31.54 -24.33 -30.95
CA ASN A 96 32.59 -24.32 -29.92
C ASN A 96 33.62 -23.18 -29.97
N ASN A 97 33.72 -22.54 -28.80
CA ASN A 97 34.70 -21.58 -28.30
C ASN A 97 34.57 -20.13 -28.76
N ILE A 98 34.15 -19.26 -27.83
CA ILE A 98 35.01 -18.24 -27.23
C ILE A 98 34.36 -17.78 -25.91
N ASN A 99 35.06 -18.04 -24.80
CA ASN A 99 34.91 -17.30 -23.56
C ASN A 99 35.52 -15.90 -23.73
N ASN A 100 34.94 -14.94 -23.00
CA ASN A 100 35.47 -13.63 -22.58
C ASN A 100 35.10 -12.38 -23.39
N GLN A 101 34.26 -11.58 -22.72
CA GLN A 101 34.33 -10.11 -22.58
C GLN A 101 34.17 -9.23 -23.83
N ALA A 102 32.93 -8.74 -24.01
CA ALA A 102 32.62 -7.34 -24.31
C ALA A 102 31.13 -7.14 -23.96
N LYS A 103 30.81 -6.46 -22.86
CA LYS A 103 30.62 -5.00 -22.78
C LYS A 103 29.54 -4.46 -23.72
N ASP A 104 28.54 -3.92 -23.05
CA ASP A 104 27.86 -2.67 -23.33
C ASP A 104 26.65 -2.67 -24.30
N ASN A 105 25.53 -2.32 -23.66
CA ASN A 105 24.32 -1.70 -24.19
C ASN A 105 23.38 -2.56 -25.04
N LYS A 106 22.27 -2.96 -24.40
CA LYS A 106 20.95 -2.37 -24.70
C LYS A 106 19.86 -2.86 -23.73
N ASN A 107 19.33 -1.91 -22.96
CA ASN A 107 17.92 -1.76 -22.60
C ASN A 107 17.05 -3.03 -22.48
N SER A 108 16.84 -3.48 -21.25
CA SER A 108 15.62 -4.15 -20.85
C SER A 108 15.40 -3.95 -19.34
N ASN A 109 14.47 -3.06 -18.98
CA ASN A 109 14.01 -2.80 -17.60
C ASN A 109 13.23 -4.00 -17.01
N ASN A 110 13.85 -5.17 -16.97
CA ASN A 110 13.43 -6.23 -16.06
C ASN A 110 13.98 -5.84 -14.68
N GLY A 111 13.21 -5.06 -13.93
CA GLY A 111 13.61 -4.48 -12.64
C GLY A 111 14.15 -5.52 -11.66
N ILE A 112 15.03 -5.08 -10.75
CA ILE A 112 15.65 -5.95 -9.74
C ILE A 112 14.55 -6.55 -8.86
N VAL A 113 14.45 -7.88 -8.86
CA VAL A 113 13.59 -8.64 -7.94
C VAL A 113 14.50 -9.51 -7.09
N MET A 114 14.36 -9.42 -5.76
CA MET A 114 15.16 -10.23 -4.84
C MET A 114 14.28 -10.91 -3.80
N THR A 115 14.57 -12.18 -3.53
CA THR A 115 14.00 -12.95 -2.43
C THR A 115 14.47 -12.40 -1.08
N VAL A 116 13.76 -12.70 0.00
CA VAL A 116 14.14 -12.30 1.36
C VAL A 116 15.58 -12.75 1.71
N ASN A 117 15.96 -13.95 1.29
CA ASN A 117 17.30 -14.50 1.58
C ASN A 117 18.39 -13.76 0.81
N GLU A 118 18.16 -13.43 -0.45
CA GLU A 118 19.12 -12.66 -1.25
C GLU A 118 19.31 -11.24 -0.71
N ILE A 119 18.23 -10.60 -0.23
CA ILE A 119 18.31 -9.26 0.36
C ILE A 119 19.25 -9.26 1.58
N TRP A 120 19.15 -10.29 2.43
CA TRP A 120 19.95 -10.37 3.66
C TRP A 120 21.32 -11.05 3.48
N ASN A 121 21.63 -11.58 2.30
CA ASN A 121 22.96 -12.10 2.01
C ASN A 121 24.00 -10.95 1.98
N LYS A 122 25.01 -11.00 2.86
CA LYS A 122 26.06 -9.97 2.97
C LYS A 122 27.18 -10.08 1.93
N GLU A 123 27.24 -11.16 1.16
CA GLU A 123 28.24 -11.38 0.12
C GLU A 123 28.00 -10.49 -1.10
N ASP A 124 26.72 -10.32 -1.50
CA ASP A 124 26.34 -9.38 -2.55
C ASP A 124 26.50 -7.93 -2.05
N LYS A 125 27.42 -7.21 -2.70
CA LYS A 125 27.82 -5.85 -2.32
C LYS A 125 27.08 -4.74 -3.09
N ARG A 126 26.16 -5.07 -3.99
CA ARG A 126 25.38 -4.07 -4.73
C ARG A 126 24.61 -3.14 -3.79
N LYS A 127 24.54 -1.85 -4.16
CA LYS A 127 23.74 -0.87 -3.43
C LYS A 127 22.30 -0.90 -3.96
N ILE A 128 21.37 -1.52 -3.22
CA ILE A 128 19.98 -1.70 -3.66
C ILE A 128 19.02 -1.22 -2.58
N ALA A 129 18.12 -0.33 -2.97
CA ALA A 129 17.05 0.18 -2.13
C ALA A 129 15.71 -0.48 -2.50
N PHE A 130 15.03 -1.03 -1.49
CA PHE A 130 13.69 -1.55 -1.56
C PHE A 130 12.77 -0.55 -0.85
N LEU A 131 12.04 0.25 -1.63
CA LEU A 131 10.99 1.11 -1.10
C LEU A 131 9.81 0.22 -0.71
N THR A 132 9.40 0.27 0.55
CA THR A 132 8.29 -0.54 1.03
C THR A 132 7.25 0.30 1.77
N PHE A 133 5.97 0.00 1.55
CA PHE A 133 4.83 0.74 2.09
C PHE A 133 3.87 -0.20 2.80
N ASP A 134 3.60 0.06 4.08
CA ASP A 134 2.67 -0.71 4.90
C ASP A 134 1.31 0.00 5.02
N ASP A 135 0.28 -0.78 5.35
CA ASP A 135 -1.12 -0.42 5.70
C ASP A 135 -2.08 -0.08 4.54
N GLY A 136 -1.55 0.14 3.33
CA GLY A 136 -2.34 0.42 2.14
C GLY A 136 -3.23 -0.72 1.62
N PRO A 137 -3.94 -0.50 0.51
CA PRO A 137 -4.05 0.79 -0.18
C PRO A 137 -4.90 1.82 0.58
N SER A 138 -4.75 3.09 0.25
CA SER A 138 -5.44 4.22 0.86
C SER A 138 -5.64 5.38 -0.14
N PRO A 139 -6.30 6.49 0.25
CA PRO A 139 -6.38 7.68 -0.59
C PRO A 139 -5.03 8.28 -1.02
N TYR A 140 -3.92 7.95 -0.35
CA TYR A 140 -2.58 8.43 -0.71
C TYR A 140 -1.79 7.48 -1.62
N THR A 141 -2.17 6.21 -1.72
CA THR A 141 -1.54 5.23 -2.62
C THR A 141 -1.42 5.75 -4.07
N PRO A 142 -2.46 6.36 -4.68
CA PRO A 142 -2.34 6.86 -6.05
C PRO A 142 -1.23 7.90 -6.22
N LYS A 143 -1.04 8.80 -5.26
CA LYS A 143 0.02 9.83 -5.33
C LYS A 143 1.41 9.19 -5.23
N ILE A 144 1.56 8.16 -4.40
CA ILE A 144 2.82 7.40 -4.30
C ILE A 144 3.10 6.69 -5.63
N LEU A 145 2.09 6.04 -6.22
CA LEU A 145 2.23 5.39 -7.53
C LEU A 145 2.60 6.38 -8.63
N ASP A 146 2.02 7.59 -8.66
CA ASP A 146 2.37 8.65 -9.61
C ASP A 146 3.84 9.07 -9.46
N ILE A 147 4.35 9.17 -8.23
CA ILE A 147 5.76 9.48 -7.96
C ILE A 147 6.64 8.33 -8.45
N LEU A 148 6.33 7.08 -8.10
CA LEU A 148 7.11 5.92 -8.50
C LEU A 148 7.21 5.81 -10.03
N GLU A 149 6.11 6.01 -10.75
CA GLU A 149 6.05 6.03 -12.22
C GLU A 149 6.92 7.16 -12.80
N LYS A 150 6.83 8.38 -12.24
CA LYS A 150 7.67 9.52 -12.65
C LYS A 150 9.16 9.21 -12.54
N TYR A 151 9.59 8.47 -11.52
CA TYR A 151 10.99 8.08 -11.34
C TYR A 151 11.36 6.76 -12.03
N ASN A 152 10.42 6.09 -12.70
CA ASN A 152 10.53 4.75 -13.28
C ASN A 152 11.05 3.71 -12.25
N ILE A 153 10.47 3.74 -11.05
CA ILE A 153 10.81 2.86 -9.93
C ILE A 153 9.59 2.00 -9.58
N LYS A 154 9.85 0.77 -9.13
CA LYS A 154 8.86 -0.13 -8.55
C LYS A 154 9.12 -0.27 -7.05
N ALA A 155 8.08 -0.52 -6.28
CA ALA A 155 8.12 -0.68 -4.83
C ALA A 155 7.42 -1.98 -4.39
N THR A 156 7.45 -2.26 -3.09
CA THR A 156 6.70 -3.36 -2.47
C THR A 156 5.63 -2.80 -1.53
N PHE A 157 4.36 -3.19 -1.72
CA PHE A 157 3.24 -2.74 -0.90
C PHE A 157 2.77 -3.89 0.00
N PHE A 158 2.85 -3.72 1.31
CA PHE A 158 2.33 -4.64 2.31
C PHE A 158 0.92 -4.23 2.68
N VAL A 159 -0.06 -4.89 2.07
CA VAL A 159 -1.45 -4.44 2.09
C VAL A 159 -2.27 -5.08 3.20
N LEU A 160 -3.24 -4.33 3.73
CA LEU A 160 -4.25 -4.86 4.62
C LEU A 160 -5.42 -5.43 3.82
N GLY A 161 -5.95 -6.58 4.25
CA GLY A 161 -7.10 -7.19 3.60
C GLY A 161 -8.35 -6.29 3.60
N THR A 162 -8.57 -5.53 4.68
CA THR A 162 -9.65 -4.52 4.74
C THR A 162 -9.41 -3.38 3.76
N SER A 163 -8.16 -2.93 3.60
CA SER A 163 -7.80 -1.84 2.69
C SER A 163 -7.94 -2.27 1.24
N ALA A 164 -7.49 -3.48 0.89
CA ALA A 164 -7.65 -4.09 -0.42
C ALA A 164 -9.11 -4.10 -0.89
N LYS A 165 -10.04 -4.47 0.01
CA LYS A 165 -11.49 -4.47 -0.29
C LYS A 165 -12.09 -3.07 -0.44
N ASN A 166 -11.56 -2.10 0.30
CA ASN A 166 -12.06 -0.72 0.29
C ASN A 166 -11.54 0.09 -0.91
N TYR A 167 -10.36 -0.25 -1.43
CA TYR A 167 -9.69 0.44 -2.53
C TYR A 167 -9.19 -0.55 -3.60
N PRO A 168 -10.08 -1.39 -4.17
CA PRO A 168 -9.69 -2.44 -5.09
C PRO A 168 -9.03 -1.91 -6.37
N GLU A 169 -9.38 -0.70 -6.80
CA GLU A 169 -8.79 -0.04 -7.95
C GLU A 169 -7.33 0.37 -7.72
N TYR A 170 -6.95 0.72 -6.49
CA TYR A 170 -5.58 1.09 -6.17
C TYR A 170 -4.69 -0.15 -6.06
N LEU A 171 -5.18 -1.23 -5.43
CA LEU A 171 -4.48 -2.51 -5.41
C LEU A 171 -4.22 -3.06 -6.83
N LYS A 172 -5.22 -2.97 -7.72
CA LYS A 172 -5.03 -3.33 -9.13
C LYS A 172 -3.98 -2.46 -9.81
N ARG A 173 -3.96 -1.16 -9.52
CA ARG A 173 -2.97 -0.24 -10.09
C ARG A 173 -1.55 -0.55 -9.61
N GLU A 174 -1.36 -0.90 -8.34
CA GLU A 174 -0.05 -1.34 -7.82
C GLU A 174 0.52 -2.47 -8.67
N VAL A 175 -0.28 -3.52 -8.94
CA VAL A 175 0.13 -4.68 -9.76
C VAL A 175 0.34 -4.30 -11.23
N VAL A 176 -0.56 -3.52 -11.83
CA VAL A 176 -0.44 -3.09 -13.25
C VAL A 176 0.85 -2.30 -13.50
N LEU A 177 1.29 -1.50 -12.52
CA LEU A 177 2.55 -0.76 -12.58
C LEU A 177 3.78 -1.62 -12.24
N GLY A 178 3.59 -2.92 -12.01
CA GLY A 178 4.67 -3.88 -11.77
C GLY A 178 5.26 -3.81 -10.36
N ASN A 179 4.53 -3.27 -9.38
CA ASN A 179 4.94 -3.33 -7.98
C ASN A 179 4.68 -4.72 -7.39
N SER A 180 5.43 -5.06 -6.35
CA SER A 180 5.24 -6.32 -5.61
C SER A 180 4.19 -6.14 -4.50
N ILE A 181 3.35 -7.15 -4.30
CA ILE A 181 2.35 -7.15 -3.21
C ILE A 181 2.77 -8.13 -2.12
N GLY A 182 2.94 -7.62 -0.91
CA GLY A 182 3.06 -8.37 0.33
C GLY A 182 1.78 -8.28 1.16
N ASN A 183 1.65 -9.19 2.12
CA ASN A 183 0.52 -9.27 3.02
C ASN A 183 0.88 -8.62 4.38
N HIS A 184 0.02 -7.73 4.88
CA HIS A 184 0.19 -7.05 6.17
C HIS A 184 -0.89 -7.42 7.19
N THR A 185 -1.45 -8.62 7.12
CA THR A 185 -2.60 -9.11 7.91
C THR A 185 -3.94 -8.50 7.47
N TYR A 186 -5.04 -8.99 8.04
CA TYR A 186 -6.36 -8.60 7.53
C TYR A 186 -6.73 -7.17 7.90
N SER A 187 -6.48 -6.75 9.14
CA SER A 187 -6.90 -5.43 9.62
C SER A 187 -5.94 -4.78 10.60
N HIS A 188 -4.74 -5.31 10.81
CA HIS A 188 -3.76 -4.80 11.79
C HIS A 188 -4.25 -4.85 13.27
N ARG A 189 -5.36 -5.55 13.56
CA ARG A 189 -6.04 -5.51 14.87
C ARG A 189 -6.10 -6.84 15.63
N ILE A 190 -5.55 -7.91 15.08
CA ILE A 190 -5.66 -9.27 15.67
C ILE A 190 -5.21 -9.33 17.14
N LYS A 191 -4.16 -8.58 17.51
CA LYS A 191 -3.65 -8.49 18.89
C LYS A 191 -4.63 -7.90 19.91
N TYR A 192 -5.70 -7.23 19.46
CA TYR A 192 -6.71 -6.61 20.30
C TYR A 192 -7.96 -7.48 20.51
N TYR A 193 -8.01 -8.69 19.93
CA TYR A 193 -9.19 -9.57 19.99
C TYR A 193 -9.14 -10.63 21.09
N GLY A 194 -8.16 -10.57 22.00
CA GLY A 194 -8.12 -11.38 23.23
C GLY A 194 -7.65 -12.83 23.06
N ASN A 195 -7.55 -13.36 21.84
CA ASN A 195 -6.98 -14.67 21.54
C ASN A 195 -5.89 -14.58 20.46
N TYR A 196 -4.80 -13.87 20.79
CA TYR A 196 -3.67 -13.71 19.89
C TYR A 196 -2.69 -14.87 20.07
N THR A 197 -2.77 -15.86 19.20
CA THR A 197 -1.89 -17.04 19.13
C THR A 197 -1.18 -17.09 17.77
N PRO A 198 -0.09 -17.87 17.63
CA PRO A 198 0.55 -18.10 16.34
C PRO A 198 -0.41 -18.56 15.24
N ASP A 199 -1.29 -19.52 15.54
CA ASP A 199 -2.28 -20.02 14.56
C ASP A 199 -3.30 -18.94 14.18
N ALA A 200 -3.81 -18.20 15.17
CA ALA A 200 -4.75 -17.10 14.91
C ALA A 200 -4.11 -15.99 14.06
N PHE A 201 -2.81 -15.75 14.21
CA PHE A 201 -2.07 -14.84 13.34
C PHE A 201 -1.96 -15.37 11.91
N VAL A 202 -1.61 -16.65 11.73
CA VAL A 202 -1.57 -17.29 10.41
C VAL A 202 -2.94 -17.25 9.72
N ASP A 203 -4.02 -17.48 10.46
CA ASP A 203 -5.37 -17.38 9.92
C ASP A 203 -5.74 -15.94 9.51
N ASP A 204 -5.30 -14.93 10.27
CA ASP A 204 -5.49 -13.53 9.87
C ASP A 204 -4.67 -13.17 8.61
N VAL A 205 -3.47 -13.74 8.45
CA VAL A 205 -2.68 -13.65 7.20
C VAL A 205 -3.42 -14.32 6.04
N ARG A 206 -3.94 -15.54 6.21
CA ARG A 206 -4.72 -16.24 5.16
C ARG A 206 -5.99 -15.48 4.78
N LYS A 207 -6.65 -14.85 5.75
CA LYS A 207 -7.82 -14.01 5.51
C LYS A 207 -7.47 -12.77 4.67
N CYS A 208 -6.30 -12.18 4.89
CA CYS A 208 -5.78 -11.12 4.03
C CYS A 208 -5.45 -11.63 2.62
N ASP A 209 -4.78 -12.78 2.49
CA ASP A 209 -4.48 -13.40 1.19
C ASP A 209 -5.75 -13.67 0.37
N TYR A 210 -6.81 -14.17 1.02
CA TYR A 210 -8.12 -14.33 0.39
C TYR A 210 -8.70 -12.99 -0.09
N ALA A 211 -8.64 -11.93 0.72
CA ALA A 211 -9.13 -10.60 0.34
C ALA A 211 -8.35 -10.01 -0.85
N ILE A 212 -7.04 -10.24 -0.92
CA ILE A 212 -6.20 -9.84 -2.05
C ILE A 212 -6.63 -10.59 -3.32
N LYS A 213 -6.83 -11.92 -3.24
CA LYS A 213 -7.29 -12.76 -4.36
C LYS A 213 -8.69 -12.42 -4.86
N GLU A 214 -9.61 -12.02 -3.97
CA GLU A 214 -10.93 -11.54 -4.39
C GLU A 214 -10.85 -10.30 -5.30
N VAL A 215 -9.82 -9.47 -5.14
CA VAL A 215 -9.62 -8.26 -5.94
C VAL A 215 -8.78 -8.51 -7.18
N LEU A 216 -7.68 -9.26 -7.04
CA LEU A 216 -6.66 -9.45 -8.08
C LEU A 216 -6.88 -10.72 -8.93
N GLY A 217 -7.77 -11.61 -8.52
CA GLY A 217 -8.01 -12.91 -9.15
C GLY A 217 -7.44 -14.07 -8.33
N GLN A 218 -8.08 -15.24 -8.46
CA GLN A 218 -7.75 -16.42 -7.64
C GLN A 218 -6.37 -17.01 -7.94
N ASP A 219 -5.84 -16.75 -9.14
CA ASP A 219 -4.48 -17.17 -9.52
C ASP A 219 -3.39 -16.27 -8.95
N PHE A 220 -3.75 -15.13 -8.36
CA PHE A 220 -2.78 -14.25 -7.71
C PHE A 220 -2.17 -14.96 -6.50
N LYS A 221 -0.84 -14.89 -6.38
CA LYS A 221 -0.10 -15.50 -5.27
C LYS A 221 0.90 -14.51 -4.70
N THR A 222 0.93 -14.49 -3.37
CA THR A 222 2.00 -13.91 -2.58
C THR A 222 2.24 -14.79 -1.35
N ASN A 223 3.51 -15.13 -1.10
CA ASN A 223 3.95 -15.74 0.16
C ASN A 223 4.75 -14.76 1.02
N LEU A 224 4.83 -13.49 0.62
CA LEU A 224 5.55 -12.45 1.32
C LEU A 224 4.65 -11.76 2.35
N VAL A 225 5.13 -11.69 3.59
CA VAL A 225 4.39 -11.12 4.73
C VAL A 225 5.26 -10.10 5.47
N ARG A 226 4.64 -9.05 5.98
CA ARG A 226 5.26 -8.21 7.02
C ARG A 226 4.37 -8.16 8.24
N PHE A 227 4.98 -8.36 9.39
CA PHE A 227 4.29 -8.34 10.67
C PHE A 227 3.87 -6.91 11.05
N PRO A 228 2.63 -6.69 11.48
CA PRO A 228 2.22 -5.46 12.15
C PRO A 228 3.13 -5.11 13.33
N GLY A 229 3.89 -4.01 13.21
CA GLY A 229 4.87 -3.59 14.20
C GLY A 229 6.22 -4.32 14.18
N GLY A 230 6.49 -5.13 13.15
CA GLY A 230 7.73 -5.86 12.99
C GLY A 230 7.79 -7.16 13.80
N SER A 231 8.71 -8.04 13.44
CA SER A 231 8.70 -9.43 13.90
C SER A 231 9.74 -9.73 15.02
N PHE A 232 10.46 -8.72 15.49
CA PHE A 232 11.65 -8.81 16.34
C PHE A 232 11.51 -9.64 17.63
N ASN A 233 10.30 -9.78 18.18
CA ASN A 233 10.03 -10.54 19.41
C ASN A 233 8.99 -11.67 19.25
N HIS A 234 8.74 -12.10 18.00
CA HIS A 234 7.63 -13.01 17.67
C HIS A 234 8.10 -14.35 17.10
N LYS A 235 9.08 -15.01 17.74
CA LYS A 235 9.68 -16.26 17.23
C LYS A 235 8.67 -17.38 16.95
N SER A 236 7.74 -17.64 17.87
CA SER A 236 6.70 -18.67 17.68
C SER A 236 5.78 -18.35 16.50
N TYR A 237 5.48 -17.07 16.27
CA TYR A 237 4.68 -16.62 15.15
C TYR A 237 5.45 -16.72 13.82
N LYS A 238 6.75 -16.38 13.81
CA LYS A 238 7.62 -16.58 12.64
C LYS A 238 7.64 -18.05 12.22
N ASN A 239 7.79 -18.96 13.19
CA ASN A 239 7.82 -20.39 12.93
C ASN A 239 6.48 -20.87 12.33
N ALA A 240 5.35 -20.53 12.96
CA ALA A 240 4.03 -20.91 12.46
C ALA A 240 3.77 -20.35 11.04
N LEU A 241 4.20 -19.11 10.78
CA LEU A 241 4.10 -18.48 9.48
C LEU A 241 4.94 -19.22 8.42
N GLN A 242 6.17 -19.61 8.77
CA GLN A 242 7.07 -20.38 7.90
C GLN A 242 6.51 -21.78 7.61
N GLU A 243 5.99 -22.48 8.63
CA GLU A 243 5.33 -23.78 8.48
C GLU A 243 4.09 -23.70 7.58
N ALA A 244 3.40 -22.55 7.59
CA ALA A 244 2.28 -22.27 6.70
C ALA A 244 2.70 -21.86 5.27
N GLY A 245 3.99 -21.88 4.95
CA GLY A 245 4.53 -21.61 3.61
C GLY A 245 4.74 -20.13 3.28
N PHE A 246 4.64 -19.24 4.27
CA PHE A 246 4.89 -17.82 4.13
C PHE A 246 6.33 -17.46 4.53
N LYS A 247 6.82 -16.34 4.02
CA LYS A 247 8.10 -15.73 4.41
C LYS A 247 7.86 -14.32 4.89
N SER A 248 8.59 -13.92 5.92
CA SER A 248 8.50 -12.58 6.47
C SER A 248 9.73 -11.74 6.20
N ILE A 249 9.52 -10.45 5.96
CA ILE A 249 10.61 -9.46 5.88
C ILE A 249 10.32 -8.25 6.78
N ASP A 250 11.31 -7.86 7.57
CA ASP A 250 11.28 -6.61 8.34
C ASP A 250 11.89 -5.47 7.49
N TRP A 251 12.58 -4.54 8.14
CA TRP A 251 13.30 -3.42 7.54
C TRP A 251 14.60 -3.19 8.32
N ASN A 252 15.54 -2.47 7.69
CA ASN A 252 16.77 -2.00 8.34
C ASN A 252 16.95 -0.49 8.24
N VAL A 253 16.04 0.20 7.54
CA VAL A 253 15.95 1.67 7.49
C VAL A 253 14.49 2.04 7.69
N GLU A 254 14.21 3.09 8.45
CA GLU A 254 12.88 3.66 8.60
C GLU A 254 12.91 5.17 8.34
N ASN A 255 11.88 5.70 7.68
CA ASN A 255 11.73 7.16 7.61
C ASN A 255 11.17 7.75 8.93
N GLY A 256 10.61 6.90 9.80
CA GLY A 256 10.05 7.31 11.09
C GLY A 256 8.62 7.87 11.02
N ASP A 257 7.90 7.73 9.90
CA ASP A 257 6.55 8.26 9.72
C ASP A 257 5.50 7.67 10.68
N ALA A 258 5.79 6.51 11.29
CA ALA A 258 4.96 5.89 12.31
C ALA A 258 5.20 6.43 13.73
N ARG A 259 6.24 7.24 13.98
CA ARG A 259 6.62 7.70 15.32
C ARG A 259 5.56 8.62 15.95
N ARG A 260 4.89 9.45 15.14
CA ARG A 260 3.76 10.31 15.53
C ARG A 260 2.96 10.73 14.31
N LEU A 261 1.80 11.35 14.53
CA LEU A 261 1.04 11.97 13.44
C LEU A 261 1.79 13.18 12.87
N ASN A 262 1.74 13.36 11.55
CA ASN A 262 2.30 14.51 10.84
C ASN A 262 3.78 14.79 11.14
N VAL A 263 4.62 13.75 11.10
CA VAL A 263 6.08 13.93 11.18
C VAL A 263 6.51 14.85 10.03
N PRO A 264 7.28 15.94 10.31
CA PRO A 264 7.73 16.86 9.29
C PRO A 264 8.51 16.15 8.19
N LYS A 265 8.29 16.58 6.95
CA LYS A 265 8.94 16.06 5.74
C LYS A 265 10.46 15.95 5.91
N GLU A 266 11.11 17.00 6.41
CA GLU A 266 12.56 17.06 6.58
C GLU A 266 13.07 16.03 7.59
N GLU A 267 12.30 15.76 8.65
CA GLU A 267 12.65 14.72 9.62
C GLU A 267 12.59 13.32 8.96
N LEU A 268 11.58 13.07 8.12
CA LEU A 268 11.47 11.81 7.38
C LEU A 268 12.67 11.57 6.47
N ILE A 269 13.06 12.60 5.72
CA ILE A 269 14.22 12.55 4.81
C ILE A 269 15.51 12.31 5.61
N ASN A 270 15.71 13.04 6.71
CA ASN A 270 16.92 12.93 7.52
C ASN A 270 17.05 11.56 8.20
N ASN A 271 15.96 10.96 8.65
CA ASN A 271 15.98 9.61 9.20
C ASN A 271 16.51 8.60 8.16
N VAL A 272 16.03 8.65 6.91
CA VAL A 272 16.53 7.77 5.85
C VAL A 272 18.01 8.03 5.58
N LYS A 273 18.43 9.30 5.47
CA LYS A 273 19.84 9.67 5.24
C LYS A 273 20.78 9.12 6.31
N ASN A 274 20.37 9.20 7.58
CA ASN A 274 21.19 8.79 8.70
C ASN A 274 21.46 7.27 8.74
N ASP A 275 20.60 6.46 8.15
CA ASP A 275 20.70 5.00 8.22
C ASP A 275 21.07 4.34 6.88
N ALA A 276 20.78 4.96 5.74
CA ALA A 276 20.95 4.35 4.42
C ALA A 276 22.41 3.94 4.12
N GLU A 277 23.39 4.80 4.45
CA GLU A 277 24.80 4.54 4.13
C GLU A 277 25.45 3.42 4.96
N LYS A 278 24.77 2.97 6.03
CA LYS A 278 25.24 1.87 6.89
C LYS A 278 25.09 0.50 6.22
N HIS A 279 24.40 0.43 5.09
CA HIS A 279 24.00 -0.81 4.44
C HIS A 279 24.12 -0.73 2.93
N ASN A 280 24.54 -1.83 2.30
CA ASN A 280 24.49 -1.95 0.84
C ASN A 280 23.06 -2.26 0.37
N LYS A 281 22.32 -3.09 1.11
CA LYS A 281 20.91 -3.37 0.81
C LYS A 281 20.04 -2.80 1.90
N ILE A 282 19.11 -1.93 1.50
CA ILE A 282 18.19 -1.26 2.43
C ILE A 282 16.75 -1.60 2.09
N VAL A 283 16.02 -2.09 3.08
CA VAL A 283 14.57 -2.21 3.04
C VAL A 283 14.04 -1.09 3.90
N ILE A 284 13.41 -0.11 3.25
CA ILE A 284 12.96 1.13 3.89
C ILE A 284 11.50 0.98 4.28
N LEU A 285 11.20 1.03 5.58
CA LEU A 285 9.84 1.10 6.08
C LEU A 285 9.27 2.52 5.93
N MET A 286 8.13 2.59 5.24
CA MET A 286 7.26 3.74 5.12
C MET A 286 5.81 3.24 5.14
N HIS A 287 4.84 4.15 5.21
CA HIS A 287 3.43 3.80 5.18
C HIS A 287 2.69 4.62 4.12
N ASP A 288 1.78 3.98 3.39
CA ASP A 288 0.88 4.65 2.45
C ASP A 288 -0.55 4.79 3.01
N SER A 289 -0.73 4.72 4.34
CA SER A 289 -2.03 4.90 4.98
C SER A 289 -2.57 6.32 4.92
N ALA A 290 -3.87 6.50 5.19
CA ALA A 290 -4.59 7.78 5.07
C ALA A 290 -4.09 8.92 5.98
N THR A 291 -3.08 8.69 6.81
CA THR A 291 -2.49 9.68 7.72
C THR A 291 -1.06 10.08 7.33
N LYS A 292 -0.58 9.64 6.16
CA LYS A 292 0.84 9.69 5.76
C LYS A 292 1.11 10.65 4.61
N GLU A 293 0.44 11.80 4.61
CA GLU A 293 0.64 12.82 3.57
C GLU A 293 2.10 13.29 3.50
N THR A 294 2.75 13.49 4.64
CA THR A 294 4.16 13.92 4.68
C THR A 294 5.13 12.88 4.12
N THR A 295 4.76 11.59 4.13
CA THR A 295 5.52 10.53 3.44
C THR A 295 5.44 10.70 1.93
N VAL A 296 4.25 11.05 1.39
CA VAL A 296 4.08 11.36 -0.04
C VAL A 296 4.96 12.55 -0.42
N GLU A 297 4.99 13.59 0.41
CA GLU A 297 5.79 14.80 0.18
C GLU A 297 7.30 14.57 0.26
N ALA A 298 7.75 13.66 1.14
CA ALA A 298 9.16 13.30 1.34
C ALA A 298 9.71 12.34 0.28
N LEU A 299 8.85 11.52 -0.33
CA LEU A 299 9.26 10.43 -1.21
C LEU A 299 10.16 10.87 -2.39
N PRO A 300 9.88 11.98 -3.11
CA PRO A 300 10.76 12.45 -4.19
C PRO A 300 12.20 12.73 -3.71
N ASP A 301 12.35 13.44 -2.59
CA ASP A 301 13.68 13.78 -2.04
C ASP A 301 14.42 12.56 -1.50
N ILE A 302 13.69 11.59 -0.94
CA ILE A 302 14.24 10.29 -0.55
C ILE A 302 14.78 9.56 -1.78
N ILE A 303 14.01 9.47 -2.86
CA ILE A 303 14.43 8.81 -4.10
C ILE A 303 15.67 9.51 -4.68
N GLU A 304 15.67 10.82 -4.75
CA GLU A 304 16.78 11.61 -5.30
C GLU A 304 18.06 11.46 -4.47
N TYR A 305 17.94 11.48 -3.13
CA TYR A 305 19.07 11.18 -2.26
C TYR A 305 19.63 9.79 -2.52
N LEU A 306 18.79 8.74 -2.53
CA LEU A 306 19.24 7.37 -2.76
C LEU A 306 19.91 7.20 -4.12
N LYS A 307 19.37 7.82 -5.18
CA LYS A 307 20.02 7.89 -6.50
C LYS A 307 21.39 8.56 -6.42
N SER A 308 21.50 9.70 -5.72
CA SER A 308 22.78 10.39 -5.54
C SER A 308 23.83 9.56 -4.80
N GLN A 309 23.37 8.64 -3.93
CA GLN A 309 24.22 7.70 -3.21
C GLN A 309 24.54 6.43 -4.01
N GLY A 310 24.10 6.34 -5.26
CA GLY A 310 24.36 5.21 -6.14
C GLY A 310 23.53 3.95 -5.84
N PHE A 311 22.37 4.10 -5.19
CA PHE A 311 21.44 2.98 -5.03
C PHE A 311 20.67 2.72 -6.33
N GLU A 312 20.64 1.46 -6.73
CA GLU A 312 19.64 0.91 -7.63
C GLU A 312 18.35 0.62 -6.85
N PHE A 313 17.22 0.45 -7.55
CA PHE A 313 15.92 0.17 -6.92
C PHE A 313 15.42 -1.22 -7.26
N GLY A 314 14.93 -1.93 -6.25
CA GLY A 314 14.38 -3.27 -6.40
C GLY A 314 13.07 -3.47 -5.64
N ILE A 315 12.39 -4.57 -5.97
CA ILE A 315 11.22 -5.06 -5.25
C ILE A 315 11.54 -6.36 -4.53
N VAL A 316 10.90 -6.57 -3.39
CA VAL A 316 10.98 -7.84 -2.66
C VAL A 316 10.10 -8.83 -3.40
N SER A 317 10.62 -10.02 -3.72
CA SER A 317 9.83 -11.03 -4.41
C SER A 317 8.61 -11.44 -3.60
N GLN A 318 7.42 -11.29 -4.18
CA GLN A 318 6.17 -11.76 -3.60
C GLN A 318 6.03 -13.29 -3.64
N ASN A 319 6.76 -13.96 -4.52
CA ASN A 319 6.75 -15.41 -4.66
C ASN A 319 8.17 -15.94 -4.53
N ASN A 320 8.34 -16.90 -3.63
CA ASN A 320 9.56 -17.70 -3.52
C ASN A 320 9.19 -19.17 -3.60
#